data_AF-A0A1M3HAU2-F1
#
_entry.id   AF-A0A1M3HAU2-F1
#
_cell.length_a   1.000
_cell.length_b   1.000
_cell.length_c   1.000
_cell.angle_alpha   90.00
_cell.angle_beta   90.00
_cell.angle_gamma   90.00
#
_symmetry.space_group_name_H-M   'P 1'
#
loop_
_entity.id
_entity.type
_entity.pdbx_description
1 polymer ?
#
loop_
_entity_poly.entity_id
_entity_poly.type
_entity_poly.pdbx_seq_one_letter_code
_entity_poly.pdbx_strand_id
1 'polypeptide(L)'
;MPKKRGFLDGYKTYDTSDGFGSADQWREAFHQRMSKDEAAAILERHNMTAHEILGVSPNATKAEIRSAFRRLIQQWHPDKNLDRQEEATQMSLKVIAAYESLR
;
A
#
# COMPACT_ATOMS: atom_id res chain seq x y z
N MET A 1 16.59 17.39 -19.15
CA MET A 1 16.07 16.01 -18.97
C MET A 1 14.90 16.09 -17.99
N PRO A 2 13.70 15.56 -18.29
CA PRO A 2 12.62 15.59 -17.31
C PRO A 2 12.97 14.62 -16.18
N LYS A 3 12.98 15.10 -14.93
CA LYS A 3 13.10 14.24 -13.74
C LYS A 3 11.98 13.20 -13.79
N LYS A 4 12.32 11.91 -13.76
CA LYS A 4 11.34 10.87 -13.45
C LYS A 4 10.87 11.14 -12.02
N ARG A 5 9.63 11.60 -11.87
CA ARG A 5 8.98 11.73 -10.57
C ARG A 5 8.91 10.32 -9.98
N GLY A 6 9.61 10.10 -8.87
CA GLY A 6 9.48 8.84 -8.13
C GLY A 6 8.03 8.69 -7.67
N PHE A 7 7.61 7.46 -7.36
CA PHE A 7 6.25 7.16 -6.87
C PHE A 7 5.80 8.07 -5.70
N LEU A 8 6.74 8.65 -4.93
CA LEU A 8 6.48 9.60 -3.85
C LEU A 8 6.69 11.09 -4.19
N ASP A 9 7.16 11.42 -5.40
CA ASP A 9 7.55 12.79 -5.76
C ASP A 9 6.31 13.64 -6.10
N GLY A 10 5.74 14.28 -5.07
CA GLY A 10 4.54 15.11 -5.16
C GLY A 10 3.42 14.75 -4.18
N TYR A 11 3.61 13.81 -3.26
CA TYR A 11 2.69 13.62 -2.14
C TYR A 11 2.73 14.87 -1.23
N LYS A 12 1.82 15.81 -1.47
CA LYS A 12 1.46 16.81 -0.47
C LYS A 12 0.70 16.07 0.64
N THR A 13 1.37 15.96 1.77
CA THR A 13 0.80 15.56 3.05
C THR A 13 -0.44 16.39 3.33
N TYR A 14 -1.50 15.72 3.79
CA TYR A 14 -2.76 16.27 4.23
C TYR A 14 -2.61 17.62 4.96
N ASP A 15 -3.00 18.72 4.31
CA ASP A 15 -3.35 19.96 5.01
C ASP A 15 -4.78 19.76 5.53
N THR A 16 -4.91 19.66 6.85
CA THR A 16 -6.14 19.30 7.56
C THR A 16 -6.88 20.51 8.13
N SER A 17 -6.61 21.71 7.61
CA SER A 17 -7.30 22.94 8.06
C SER A 17 -8.84 22.85 7.94
N ASP A 18 -9.40 22.02 7.05
CA ASP A 18 -10.85 21.86 6.86
C ASP A 18 -11.36 20.40 6.70
N GLY A 19 -10.82 19.44 7.48
CA GLY A 19 -11.45 18.13 7.70
C GLY A 19 -10.92 16.93 6.89
N PHE A 20 -11.22 15.72 7.39
CA PHE A 20 -10.68 14.45 6.90
C PHE A 20 -11.20 14.09 5.50
N GLY A 21 -10.28 13.92 4.53
CA GLY A 21 -10.60 13.52 3.15
C GLY A 21 -11.30 12.17 3.05
N SER A 22 -12.02 11.94 1.94
CA SER A 22 -12.88 10.77 1.78
C SER A 22 -12.11 9.51 1.35
N ALA A 23 -12.61 8.34 1.74
CA ALA A 23 -12.08 7.03 1.35
C ALA A 23 -12.01 6.82 -0.18
N ASP A 24 -12.78 7.60 -0.95
CA ASP A 24 -12.79 7.55 -2.40
C ASP A 24 -11.57 8.24 -3.03
N GLN A 25 -11.02 9.26 -2.37
CA GLN A 25 -9.78 9.91 -2.82
C GLN A 25 -8.56 9.01 -2.61
N TRP A 26 -8.57 8.19 -1.55
CA TRP A 26 -7.57 7.14 -1.37
C TRP A 26 -7.67 6.11 -2.48
N ARG A 27 -8.89 5.74 -2.87
CA ARG A 27 -9.18 4.86 -4.00
C ARG A 27 -8.59 5.39 -5.31
N GLU A 28 -8.71 6.68 -5.58
CA GLU A 28 -8.14 7.32 -6.78
C GLU A 28 -6.61 7.45 -6.74
N ALA A 29 -6.02 7.84 -5.61
CA ALA A 29 -4.56 7.93 -5.47
C ALA A 29 -3.89 6.54 -5.52
N PHE A 30 -4.54 5.52 -4.98
CA PHE A 30 -4.13 4.12 -5.03
C PHE A 30 -4.08 3.54 -6.46
N HIS A 31 -4.79 4.17 -7.40
CA HIS A 31 -4.79 3.78 -8.81
C HIS A 31 -3.61 4.33 -9.63
N GLN A 32 -2.69 5.11 -9.04
CA GLN A 32 -1.33 5.25 -9.59
C GLN A 32 -0.61 3.90 -9.41
N ARG A 33 -0.91 2.98 -10.33
CA ARG A 33 -0.49 1.58 -10.32
C ARG A 33 1.02 1.46 -10.13
N MET A 34 1.42 0.98 -8.96
CA MET A 34 2.64 0.20 -8.82
C MET A 34 2.60 -0.90 -9.90
N SER A 35 3.64 -0.97 -10.74
CA SER A 35 3.72 -2.05 -11.72
C SER A 35 3.95 -3.39 -11.02
N LYS A 36 3.65 -4.51 -11.68
CA LYS A 36 4.00 -5.84 -11.12
C LYS A 36 5.50 -5.95 -10.84
N ASP A 37 6.33 -5.29 -11.64
CA ASP A 37 7.78 -5.26 -11.47
C ASP A 37 8.21 -4.45 -10.25
N GLU A 38 7.57 -3.29 -10.00
CA GLU A 38 7.82 -2.48 -8.80
C GLU A 38 7.36 -3.21 -7.53
N ALA A 39 6.21 -3.88 -7.60
CA ALA A 39 5.71 -4.72 -6.53
C ALA A 39 6.70 -5.85 -6.21
N ALA A 40 7.17 -6.57 -7.23
CA ALA A 40 8.17 -7.63 -7.06
C ALA A 40 9.48 -7.10 -6.45
N ALA A 41 9.98 -5.95 -6.92
CA ALA A 41 11.20 -5.34 -6.40
C ALA A 41 11.08 -4.96 -4.91
N ILE A 42 9.89 -4.54 -4.45
CA ILE A 42 9.64 -4.26 -3.02
C ILE A 42 9.68 -5.55 -2.21
N LEU A 43 9.04 -6.62 -2.69
CA LEU A 43 9.04 -7.92 -2.02
C LEU A 43 10.45 -8.51 -1.89
N GLU A 44 11.22 -8.47 -2.98
CA GLU A 44 12.61 -8.95 -3.03
C GLU A 44 13.52 -8.18 -2.06
N ARG A 45 13.40 -6.84 -2.02
CA ARG A 45 14.17 -6.01 -1.08
C ARG A 45 13.96 -6.37 0.39
N HIS A 46 12.78 -6.89 0.72
CA HIS A 46 12.43 -7.27 2.10
C HIS A 46 12.55 -8.76 2.37
N ASN A 47 12.94 -9.57 1.38
CA ASN A 47 13.05 -11.03 1.47
C ASN A 47 11.79 -11.69 2.07
N MET A 48 10.61 -11.18 1.68
CA MET A 48 9.31 -11.67 2.15
C MET A 48 8.41 -11.97 0.96
N THR A 49 7.64 -13.05 1.06
CA THR A 49 6.65 -13.39 0.05
C THR A 49 5.38 -12.55 0.21
N ALA A 50 4.62 -12.38 -0.88
CA ALA A 50 3.34 -11.68 -0.84
C ALA A 50 2.34 -12.34 0.13
N HIS A 51 2.36 -13.68 0.24
CA HIS A 51 1.50 -14.43 1.15
C HIS A 51 1.87 -14.16 2.62
N GLU A 52 3.16 -14.07 2.95
CA GLU A 52 3.62 -13.74 4.30
C GLU A 52 3.22 -12.32 4.71
N ILE A 53 3.38 -11.34 3.82
CA ILE A 53 2.99 -9.94 4.10
C ILE A 53 1.48 -9.83 4.31
N LEU A 54 0.68 -10.55 3.53
CA LEU A 54 -0.77 -10.59 3.71
C LEU A 54 -1.21 -11.47 4.89
N GLY A 55 -0.30 -12.29 5.43
CA GLY A 55 -0.59 -13.25 6.50
C GLY A 55 -1.59 -14.32 6.07
N VAL A 56 -1.48 -14.80 4.84
CA VAL A 56 -2.37 -15.82 4.26
C VAL A 56 -1.58 -17.07 3.86
N SER A 57 -2.28 -18.20 3.71
CA SER A 57 -1.67 -19.42 3.19
C SER A 57 -1.13 -19.23 1.77
N PRO A 58 -0.04 -19.92 1.36
CA PRO A 58 0.39 -19.99 -0.04
C PRO A 58 -0.70 -20.52 -0.99
N ASN A 59 -1.68 -21.25 -0.46
CA ASN A 59 -2.82 -21.79 -1.19
C ASN A 59 -4.10 -20.94 -1.00
N ALA A 60 -3.97 -19.72 -0.48
CA ALA A 60 -5.12 -18.86 -0.22
C ALA A 60 -5.88 -18.54 -1.51
N THR A 61 -7.20 -18.57 -1.39
CA THR A 61 -8.12 -18.18 -2.45
C THR A 61 -8.04 -16.68 -2.71
N LYS A 62 -8.44 -16.25 -3.92
CA LYS A 62 -8.55 -14.81 -4.26
C LYS A 62 -9.44 -14.04 -3.28
N ALA A 63 -10.45 -14.69 -2.70
CA ALA A 63 -11.33 -14.10 -1.70
C ALA A 63 -10.59 -13.81 -0.38
N GLU A 64 -9.78 -14.76 0.09
CA GLU A 64 -8.94 -14.62 1.29
C GLU A 64 -7.87 -13.54 1.11
N ILE A 65 -7.17 -13.54 -0.03
CA ILE A 65 -6.17 -12.51 -0.40
C ILE A 65 -6.80 -11.12 -0.36
N ARG A 66 -7.96 -10.94 -1.00
CA ARG A 66 -8.67 -9.64 -1.02
C ARG A 66 -9.16 -9.25 0.38
N SER A 67 -9.59 -10.21 1.19
CA SER A 67 -10.03 -9.95 2.56
C SER A 67 -8.88 -9.49 3.45
N ALA A 68 -7.74 -10.19 3.38
CA ALA A 68 -6.52 -9.86 4.11
C ALA A 68 -5.98 -8.47 3.72
N PHE A 69 -5.94 -8.18 2.41
CA PHE A 69 -5.53 -6.87 1.91
C PHE A 69 -6.36 -5.73 2.53
N ARG A 70 -7.69 -5.82 2.48
CA ARG A 70 -8.58 -4.78 3.04
C ARG A 70 -8.36 -4.57 4.53
N ARG A 71 -8.22 -5.66 5.29
CA ARG A 71 -7.96 -5.62 6.74
C ARG A 71 -6.64 -4.90 7.04
N LEU A 72 -5.58 -5.23 6.31
CA LEU A 72 -4.25 -4.67 6.55
C LEU A 72 -4.14 -3.20 6.14
N ILE A 73 -4.75 -2.80 5.02
CA ILE A 73 -4.84 -1.38 4.63
C ILE A 73 -5.59 -0.57 5.69
N GLN A 74 -6.70 -1.10 6.22
CA GLN A 74 -7.44 -0.40 7.25
C GLN A 74 -6.66 -0.28 8.56
N GLN A 75 -5.83 -1.28 8.89
CA GLN A 75 -4.98 -1.30 10.07
C GLN A 75 -3.79 -0.33 9.96
N TRP A 76 -3.13 -0.30 8.81
CA TRP A 76 -1.91 0.46 8.56
C TRP A 76 -2.14 1.75 7.76
N HIS A 77 -3.38 2.25 7.73
CA HIS A 77 -3.67 3.52 7.07
C HIS A 77 -2.94 4.68 7.80
N PRO A 78 -2.20 5.55 7.10
CA PRO A 78 -1.44 6.64 7.72
C PRO A 78 -2.32 7.58 8.54
N ASP A 79 -3.53 7.90 8.06
CA ASP A 79 -4.48 8.77 8.77
C ASP A 79 -4.95 8.20 10.13
N LYS A 80 -4.89 6.88 10.32
CA LYS A 80 -5.26 6.22 11.58
C LYS A 80 -4.06 6.01 12.51
N ASN A 81 -2.85 6.28 12.02
CA ASN A 81 -1.59 6.00 12.69
C ASN A 81 -0.72 7.27 12.66
N LEU A 82 -1.28 8.38 13.14
CA LEU A 82 -0.65 9.71 13.11
C LEU A 82 0.65 9.76 13.93
N ASP A 83 0.74 8.93 14.98
CA ASP A 83 1.89 8.76 15.86
C ASP A 83 3.03 7.93 15.21
N ARG A 84 2.70 7.13 14.19
CA ARG A 84 3.63 6.22 13.50
C ARG A 84 3.41 6.22 11.99
N GLN A 85 3.26 7.41 11.41
CA GLN A 85 2.93 7.58 10.00
C GLN A 85 3.94 6.91 9.06
N GLU A 86 5.23 6.99 9.38
CA GLU A 86 6.28 6.40 8.56
C GLU A 86 6.16 4.86 8.53
N GLU A 87 5.98 4.23 9.70
CA GLU A 87 5.75 2.79 9.79
C GLU A 87 4.47 2.37 9.06
N ALA A 88 3.38 3.12 9.25
CA ALA A 88 2.10 2.88 8.58
C ALA A 88 2.23 3.00 7.05
N THR A 89 2.99 3.98 6.58
CA THR A 89 3.27 4.17 5.14
C THR A 89 4.10 3.00 4.58
N GLN A 90 5.15 2.58 5.28
CA GLN A 90 5.97 1.43 4.85
C GLN A 90 5.15 0.14 4.83
N MET A 91 4.32 -0.10 5.85
CA MET A 91 3.50 -1.29 5.95
C MET A 91 2.38 -1.31 4.90
N SER A 92 1.66 -0.21 4.72
CA SER A 92 0.65 -0.11 3.66
C SER A 92 1.28 -0.33 2.28
N LEU A 93 2.44 0.26 1.99
CA LEU A 93 3.16 0.04 0.73
C LEU A 93 3.52 -1.43 0.48
N LYS A 94 4.00 -2.16 1.50
CA LYS A 94 4.26 -3.60 1.41
C LYS A 94 2.99 -4.41 1.13
N VAL A 95 1.89 -4.09 1.81
CA VAL A 95 0.59 -4.74 1.64
C VAL A 95 0.07 -4.56 0.21
N ILE A 96 0.26 -3.37 -0.35
CA ILE A 96 -0.08 -3.02 -1.73
C ILE A 96 0.74 -3.84 -2.72
N ALA A 97 2.06 -3.86 -2.55
CA ALA A 97 2.97 -4.64 -3.38
C ALA A 97 2.61 -6.13 -3.37
N ALA A 98 2.34 -6.68 -2.19
CA ALA A 98 1.94 -8.07 -2.04
C ALA A 98 0.63 -8.38 -2.80
N TYR A 99 -0.38 -7.50 -2.69
CA TYR A 99 -1.66 -7.70 -3.37
C TYR A 99 -1.54 -7.61 -4.90
N GLU A 100 -0.79 -6.64 -5.43
CA GLU A 100 -0.60 -6.49 -6.88
C GLU A 100 0.23 -7.64 -7.48
N SER A 101 1.14 -8.24 -6.72
CA SER A 101 1.90 -9.44 -7.14
C SER A 101 1.00 -10.66 -7.33
N LEU A 102 -0.02 -10.84 -6.46
CA LEU A 102 -0.94 -11.99 -6.49
C LEU A 102 -2.20 -11.79 -7.36
N ARG A 103 -2.36 -10.62 -7.96
CA ARG A 103 -3.54 -10.24 -8.74
C ARG A 103 -3.54 -10.73 -10.20
#